data_AF-A0A3M6TQL9-F1
#
_entry.id   AF-A0A3M6TQL9-F1
#
_cell.length_a   1.000
_cell.length_b   1.000
_cell.length_c   1.000
_cell.angle_alpha   90.00
_cell.angle_beta   90.00
_cell.angle_gamma   90.00
#
_symmetry.space_group_name_H-M   'P 1'
#
loop_
_entity.id
_entity.type
_entity.pdbx_description
1 polymer ?
#
loop_
_entity_poly.entity_id
_entity_poly.type
_entity_poly.pdbx_seq_one_letter_code
_entity_poly.pdbx_strand_id
1 'polypeptide(L)'
;MQLGEVRTAKAGDFEHFRRLADSVEGWNLQYDKQGTKVYSKVKEGSTVRLIKVVTSFQDVSLSLMYDVLHDADYRRIWDDNMLECYEICQLDRYNDIGYYSIKCPSPMKNRDFVTQRSWYWEEDHFIIFNHTVHHKDVPSKKGLIRGNSILSGYYVRRIGDGCSLTYVSQVDLKGILPKWIVNRASTKIAPKVVTKVHKAALGYQAWKSIHAPSYKPWLWPEQSILPKLRPDDVQSVGSESPSASDQEQEVIGDDPNGYASSDDDNIML
;
A
#
# COMPACT_ATOMS: atom_id res chain seq x y z
N MET A 1 -13.22 5.00 -5.26
CA MET A 1 -13.70 5.20 -3.87
C MET A 1 -13.14 6.52 -3.36
N GLN A 2 -13.92 7.26 -2.57
CA GLN A 2 -13.50 8.53 -1.98
C GLN A 2 -12.77 8.29 -0.64
N LEU A 3 -11.91 9.23 -0.24
CA LEU A 3 -11.25 9.18 1.06
C LEU A 3 -12.31 9.09 2.17
N GLY A 4 -12.19 8.11 3.06
CA GLY A 4 -13.10 7.87 4.19
C GLY A 4 -14.46 7.26 3.84
N GLU A 5 -14.73 6.99 2.56
CA GLU A 5 -15.93 6.27 2.12
C GLU A 5 -15.81 4.78 2.49
N VAL A 6 -16.82 4.19 3.12
CA VAL A 6 -16.85 2.74 3.42
C VAL A 6 -17.95 2.08 2.60
N ARG A 7 -17.56 1.24 1.65
CA ARG A 7 -18.48 0.41 0.84
C ARG A 7 -17.71 -0.65 0.06
N THR A 8 -18.38 -1.72 -0.33
CA THR A 8 -17.84 -2.66 -1.33
C THR A 8 -17.40 -1.94 -2.61
N ALA A 9 -16.21 -2.27 -3.09
CA ALA A 9 -15.70 -1.76 -4.36
C ALA A 9 -16.57 -2.26 -5.53
N LYS A 10 -16.85 -1.37 -6.49
CA LYS A 10 -17.63 -1.68 -7.70
C LYS A 10 -16.69 -1.82 -8.89
N ALA A 11 -17.18 -2.41 -9.99
CA ALA A 11 -16.42 -2.57 -11.23
C ALA A 11 -15.75 -1.25 -11.71
N GLY A 12 -16.45 -0.12 -11.59
CA GLY A 12 -15.90 1.20 -11.95
C GLY A 12 -14.71 1.65 -11.09
N ASP A 13 -14.60 1.20 -9.83
CA ASP A 13 -13.44 1.49 -8.98
C ASP A 13 -12.20 0.71 -9.45
N PHE A 14 -12.37 -0.58 -9.77
CA PHE A 14 -11.31 -1.41 -10.33
C PHE A 14 -10.86 -0.92 -11.70
N GLU A 15 -11.79 -0.52 -12.57
CA GLU A 15 -11.49 0.12 -13.85
C GLU A 15 -10.70 1.41 -13.68
N HIS A 16 -11.06 2.24 -12.69
CA HIS A 16 -10.31 3.45 -12.39
C HIS A 16 -8.87 3.14 -11.99
N PHE A 17 -8.66 2.16 -11.11
CA PHE A 17 -7.31 1.73 -10.72
C PHE A 17 -6.52 1.19 -11.92
N ARG A 18 -7.14 0.32 -12.73
CA ARG A 18 -6.51 -0.26 -13.92
C ARG A 18 -6.04 0.82 -14.90
N ARG A 19 -6.86 1.84 -15.17
CA ARG A 19 -6.46 2.98 -16.01
C ARG A 19 -5.25 3.73 -15.48
N LEU A 20 -5.11 3.91 -14.16
CA LEU A 20 -3.93 4.54 -13.57
C LEU A 20 -2.68 3.68 -13.76
N ALA A 21 -2.83 2.36 -13.62
CA ALA A 21 -1.76 1.40 -13.80
C ALA A 21 -1.29 1.34 -15.27
N ASP A 22 -2.22 1.20 -16.23
CA ASP A 22 -1.90 1.02 -17.65
C ASP A 22 -1.50 2.31 -18.37
N SER A 23 -2.14 3.45 -18.07
CA SER A 23 -1.88 4.69 -18.80
C SER A 23 -0.57 5.33 -18.39
N VAL A 24 0.26 5.73 -19.36
CA VAL A 24 1.44 6.59 -19.14
C VAL A 24 1.15 8.07 -19.42
N GLU A 25 -0.09 8.43 -19.73
CA GLU A 25 -0.47 9.80 -20.07
C GLU A 25 -0.35 10.75 -18.87
N GLY A 26 0.42 11.82 -19.05
CA GLY A 26 0.73 12.80 -18.00
C GLY A 26 1.60 12.24 -16.86
N TRP A 27 2.18 11.04 -17.03
CA TRP A 27 3.15 10.47 -16.11
C TRP A 27 4.57 10.84 -16.53
N ASN A 28 5.38 11.28 -15.57
CA ASN A 28 6.79 11.62 -15.80
C ASN A 28 7.67 10.46 -15.34
N LEU A 29 8.43 9.85 -16.25
CA LEU A 29 9.40 8.82 -15.94
C LEU A 29 10.55 9.40 -15.08
N GLN A 30 10.77 8.81 -13.91
CA GLN A 30 11.81 9.21 -12.93
C GLN A 30 12.98 8.22 -12.88
N TYR A 31 12.73 6.95 -13.22
CA TYR A 31 13.69 5.87 -13.15
C TYR A 31 13.33 4.79 -14.18
N ASP A 32 14.33 4.25 -14.89
CA ASP A 32 14.17 3.10 -15.81
C ASP A 32 15.49 2.32 -15.86
N LYS A 33 15.61 1.29 -15.02
CA LYS A 33 16.76 0.38 -14.99
C LYS A 33 16.34 -1.00 -14.47
N GLN A 34 17.07 -2.03 -14.89
CA GLN A 34 16.90 -3.42 -14.39
C GLN A 34 15.45 -3.92 -14.45
N GLY A 35 14.73 -3.62 -15.55
CA GLY A 35 13.34 -4.01 -15.72
C GLY A 35 12.35 -3.31 -14.77
N THR A 36 12.79 -2.28 -14.04
CA THR A 36 11.94 -1.48 -13.16
C THR A 36 11.81 -0.06 -13.68
N LYS A 37 10.57 0.41 -13.82
CA LYS A 37 10.25 1.79 -14.19
C LYS A 37 9.50 2.47 -13.06
N VAL A 38 9.88 3.70 -12.74
CA VAL A 38 9.18 4.52 -11.75
C VAL A 38 8.71 5.81 -12.42
N TYR A 39 7.43 6.09 -12.29
CA TYR A 39 6.79 7.29 -12.81
C TYR A 39 6.23 8.11 -11.66
N SER A 40 6.11 9.42 -11.88
CA SER A 40 5.37 10.29 -10.98
C SER A 40 4.43 11.23 -11.73
N LYS A 41 3.30 11.54 -11.11
CA LYS A 41 2.29 12.46 -11.64
C LYS A 41 1.73 13.29 -10.51
N VAL A 42 1.54 14.59 -10.74
CA VAL A 42 0.79 15.46 -9.82
C VAL A 42 -0.47 15.84 -10.58
N LYS A 43 -1.64 15.48 -10.03
CA LYS A 43 -2.92 15.93 -10.60
C LYS A 43 -3.05 17.43 -10.37
N GLU A 44 -3.64 18.12 -11.34
CA GLU A 44 -3.97 19.54 -11.18
C GLU A 44 -4.80 19.75 -9.90
N GLY A 45 -4.45 20.77 -9.11
CA GLY A 45 -5.08 21.05 -7.82
C GLY A 45 -4.70 20.11 -6.65
N SER A 46 -3.89 19.07 -6.88
CA SER A 46 -3.41 18.17 -5.82
C SER A 46 -1.99 18.54 -5.37
N THR A 47 -1.76 18.63 -4.07
CA THR A 47 -0.41 18.69 -3.48
C THR A 47 0.20 17.30 -3.31
N VAL A 48 -0.63 16.26 -3.34
CA VAL A 48 -0.24 14.86 -3.17
C VAL A 48 0.13 14.25 -4.52
N ARG A 49 1.33 13.67 -4.58
CA ARG A 49 1.89 13.07 -5.79
C ARG A 49 1.42 11.63 -5.94
N LEU A 50 1.10 11.24 -7.17
CA LEU A 50 0.98 9.85 -7.56
C LEU A 50 2.35 9.30 -7.94
N ILE A 51 2.66 8.11 -7.44
CA ILE A 51 3.82 7.31 -7.80
C ILE A 51 3.31 6.04 -8.47
N LYS A 52 4.01 5.60 -9.52
CA LYS A 52 3.75 4.32 -10.17
C LYS A 52 5.06 3.58 -10.38
N VAL A 53 5.11 2.33 -9.96
CA VAL A 53 6.24 1.42 -10.18
C VAL A 53 5.78 0.29 -11.08
N VAL A 54 6.50 0.02 -12.16
CA VAL A 54 6.22 -1.06 -13.11
C VAL A 54 7.42 -1.97 -13.17
N THR A 55 7.20 -3.28 -12.98
CA THR A 55 8.25 -4.30 -13.06
C THR A 55 7.68 -5.64 -13.53
N SER A 56 8.56 -6.61 -13.79
CA SER A 56 8.17 -7.97 -14.18
C SER A 56 9.11 -9.01 -13.60
N PHE A 57 8.55 -10.15 -13.20
CA PHE A 57 9.26 -11.30 -12.65
C PHE A 57 8.97 -12.51 -13.53
N GLN A 58 10.00 -13.12 -14.10
CA GLN A 58 9.85 -14.29 -14.99
C GLN A 58 9.71 -15.60 -14.19
N ASP A 59 10.16 -15.60 -12.95
CA ASP A 59 10.26 -16.73 -12.03
C ASP A 59 9.20 -16.68 -10.91
N VAL A 60 8.25 -15.73 -10.99
CA VAL A 60 7.15 -15.60 -10.03
C VAL A 60 5.82 -15.64 -10.76
N SER A 61 5.06 -16.71 -10.53
CA SER A 61 3.72 -16.87 -11.11
C SER A 61 2.72 -15.86 -10.54
N LEU A 62 1.65 -15.61 -11.30
CA LEU A 62 0.54 -14.73 -10.88
C LEU A 62 -0.05 -15.15 -9.52
N SER A 63 -0.33 -16.45 -9.33
CA SER A 63 -0.91 -16.96 -8.08
C SER A 63 0.04 -16.86 -6.89
N LEU A 64 1.34 -17.06 -7.12
CA LEU A 64 2.34 -16.90 -6.07
C LEU A 64 2.42 -15.44 -5.60
N MET A 65 2.43 -14.49 -6.54
CA MET A 65 2.41 -13.07 -6.20
C MET A 65 1.12 -12.67 -5.46
N TYR A 66 -0.02 -13.24 -5.84
CA TYR A 66 -1.29 -13.00 -5.16
C TYR A 66 -1.25 -13.41 -3.69
N ASP A 67 -0.74 -14.60 -3.40
CA ASP A 67 -0.57 -15.07 -2.02
C ASP A 67 0.38 -14.17 -1.22
N VAL A 68 1.53 -13.79 -1.80
CA VAL A 68 2.54 -12.94 -1.14
C VAL A 68 1.98 -11.57 -0.76
N LEU A 69 1.15 -10.97 -1.61
CA LEU A 69 0.57 -9.66 -1.38
C LEU A 69 -0.63 -9.70 -0.40
N HIS A 70 -1.27 -10.85 -0.23
CA HIS A 70 -2.40 -11.02 0.69
C HIS A 70 -1.99 -11.47 2.09
N ASP A 71 -0.94 -12.29 2.23
CA ASP A 71 -0.57 -12.93 3.49
C ASP A 71 0.07 -11.91 4.47
N ALA A 72 -0.78 -11.35 5.35
CA ALA A 72 -0.37 -10.38 6.35
C ALA A 72 0.63 -10.94 7.38
N ASP A 73 0.56 -12.24 7.67
CA ASP A 73 1.53 -12.91 8.55
C ASP A 73 2.90 -12.98 7.87
N TYR A 74 2.93 -13.30 6.58
CA TYR A 74 4.17 -13.29 5.83
C TYR A 74 4.74 -11.89 5.62
N ARG A 75 3.88 -10.88 5.46
CA ARG A 75 4.30 -9.47 5.35
C ARG A 75 5.21 -9.06 6.50
N ARG A 76 4.98 -9.59 7.72
CA ARG A 76 5.80 -9.31 8.92
C ARG A 76 7.24 -9.82 8.83
N ILE A 77 7.49 -10.74 7.91
CA ILE A 77 8.80 -11.39 7.76
C ILE A 77 9.70 -10.61 6.80
N TRP A 78 9.14 -10.02 5.75
CA TRP A 78 9.94 -9.43 4.66
C TRP A 78 9.82 -7.91 4.55
N ASP A 79 8.83 -7.28 5.20
CA ASP A 79 8.69 -5.82 5.24
C ASP A 79 9.33 -5.24 6.50
N ASP A 80 10.64 -4.96 6.43
CA ASP A 80 11.42 -4.40 7.55
C ASP A 80 10.90 -3.04 8.07
N ASN A 81 10.03 -2.35 7.33
CA ASN A 81 9.46 -1.07 7.76
C ASN A 81 8.16 -1.21 8.49
N MET A 82 7.50 -2.36 8.38
CA MET A 82 6.22 -2.57 9.00
C MET A 82 6.43 -2.71 10.51
N LEU A 83 5.83 -1.79 11.27
CA LEU A 83 5.88 -1.83 12.74
C LEU A 83 4.74 -2.69 13.28
N GLU A 84 3.52 -2.46 12.78
CA GLU A 84 2.33 -3.24 13.11
C GLU A 84 1.44 -3.40 11.87
N CYS A 85 0.82 -4.56 11.74
CA CYS A 85 -0.22 -4.81 10.75
C CYS A 85 -1.20 -5.85 11.27
N TYR A 86 -2.49 -5.57 11.15
CA TYR A 86 -3.56 -6.51 11.48
C TYR A 86 -4.85 -6.12 10.76
N GLU A 87 -5.67 -7.12 10.44
CA GLU A 87 -7.01 -6.90 9.93
C GLU A 87 -7.99 -6.68 11.09
N ILE A 88 -8.95 -5.78 10.90
CA ILE A 88 -9.92 -5.35 11.92
C ILE A 88 -11.25 -6.05 11.70
N CYS A 89 -11.80 -5.96 10.49
CA CYS A 89 -13.10 -6.55 10.14
C CYS A 89 -13.23 -6.76 8.62
N GLN A 90 -14.27 -7.46 8.21
CA GLN A 90 -14.62 -7.68 6.79
C GLN A 90 -15.95 -7.05 6.43
N LEU A 91 -15.99 -6.37 5.29
CA LEU A 91 -17.23 -5.93 4.67
C LEU A 91 -17.90 -7.11 3.96
N ASP A 92 -17.13 -7.85 3.16
CA ASP A 92 -17.60 -9.02 2.42
C ASP A 92 -16.43 -9.98 2.10
N ARG A 93 -16.59 -10.82 1.08
CA ARG A 93 -15.61 -11.79 0.61
C ARG A 93 -14.30 -11.16 0.08
N TYR A 94 -14.39 -9.93 -0.43
CA TYR A 94 -13.37 -9.27 -1.24
C TYR A 94 -12.95 -7.91 -0.68
N ASN A 95 -13.42 -7.59 0.53
CA ASN A 95 -13.25 -6.29 1.15
C ASN A 95 -13.03 -6.45 2.66
N ASP A 96 -11.91 -5.95 3.15
CA ASP A 96 -11.58 -5.89 4.58
C ASP A 96 -11.16 -4.47 4.99
N ILE A 97 -11.15 -4.21 6.29
CA ILE A 97 -10.54 -3.03 6.89
C ILE A 97 -9.37 -3.50 7.73
N GLY A 98 -8.20 -2.90 7.54
CA GLY A 98 -6.99 -3.20 8.27
C GLY A 98 -6.28 -1.98 8.81
N TYR A 99 -5.38 -2.24 9.75
CA TYR A 99 -4.42 -1.29 10.28
C TYR A 99 -3.02 -1.61 9.78
N TYR A 100 -2.25 -0.57 9.49
CA TYR A 100 -0.85 -0.70 9.08
C TYR A 100 -0.05 0.51 9.59
N SER A 101 1.10 0.28 10.21
CA SER A 101 2.02 1.33 10.62
C SER A 101 3.43 1.09 10.10
N ILE A 102 4.12 2.18 9.77
CA ILE A 102 5.42 2.18 9.12
C ILE A 102 6.46 2.98 9.88
N LYS A 103 7.67 2.44 9.89
CA LYS A 103 8.89 3.17 10.18
C LYS A 103 9.16 4.15 9.04
N CYS A 104 9.32 5.42 9.36
CA CYS A 104 9.75 6.45 8.42
C CYS A 104 11.24 6.78 8.62
N PRO A 105 11.95 7.23 7.58
CA PRO A 105 13.35 7.64 7.71
C PRO A 105 13.50 8.81 8.67
N SER A 106 14.37 8.66 9.67
CA SER A 106 14.68 9.74 10.62
C SER A 106 15.14 11.02 9.90
N PRO A 107 14.78 12.22 10.39
CA PRO A 107 13.94 12.54 11.57
C PRO A 107 12.43 12.43 11.41
N MET A 108 11.89 11.88 10.31
CA MET A 108 10.44 11.78 10.14
C MET A 108 9.80 10.89 11.21
N LYS A 109 8.73 11.36 11.86
CA LYS A 109 7.88 10.53 12.73
C LYS A 109 7.31 9.32 11.97
N ASN A 110 7.05 8.23 12.67
CA ASN A 110 6.43 7.07 12.05
C ASN A 110 4.97 7.38 11.68
N ARG A 111 4.44 6.69 10.66
CA ARG A 111 3.08 6.89 10.17
C ARG A 111 2.22 5.67 10.43
N ASP A 112 0.92 5.89 10.58
CA ASP A 112 -0.07 4.82 10.57
C ASP A 112 -1.25 5.11 9.64
N PHE A 113 -1.92 4.03 9.24
CA PHE A 113 -3.03 4.06 8.30
C PHE A 113 -4.11 3.08 8.77
N VAL A 114 -5.36 3.49 8.59
CA VAL A 114 -6.52 2.60 8.63
C VAL A 114 -7.09 2.61 7.22
N THR A 115 -7.14 1.46 6.57
CA THR A 115 -7.53 1.37 5.16
C THR A 115 -8.55 0.28 4.93
N GLN A 116 -9.48 0.52 4.02
CA GLN A 116 -10.28 -0.54 3.43
C GLN A 116 -9.49 -1.08 2.24
N ARG A 117 -9.23 -2.39 2.22
CA ARG A 117 -8.61 -3.10 1.09
C ARG A 117 -9.69 -3.84 0.32
N SER A 118 -9.61 -3.75 -1.00
CA SER A 118 -10.53 -4.37 -1.95
C SER A 118 -9.75 -5.11 -3.02
N TRP A 119 -10.21 -6.29 -3.40
CA TRP A 119 -9.53 -7.10 -4.41
C TRP A 119 -10.50 -7.84 -5.34
N TYR A 120 -10.00 -8.23 -6.51
CA TYR A 120 -10.64 -9.25 -7.35
C TYR A 120 -9.57 -10.00 -8.13
N TRP A 121 -9.99 -11.12 -8.68
CA TRP A 121 -9.16 -12.04 -9.46
C TRP A 121 -9.87 -12.37 -10.78
N GLU A 122 -9.10 -12.37 -11.87
CA GLU A 122 -9.44 -12.91 -13.18
C GLU A 122 -8.34 -13.90 -13.63
N GLU A 123 -8.55 -14.59 -14.75
CA GLU A 123 -7.67 -15.69 -15.20
C GLU A 123 -6.21 -15.25 -15.43
N ASP A 124 -6.03 -14.06 -16.00
CA ASP A 124 -4.75 -13.52 -16.43
C ASP A 124 -4.28 -12.33 -15.56
N HIS A 125 -5.08 -11.86 -14.61
CA HIS A 125 -4.71 -10.72 -13.77
C HIS A 125 -5.48 -10.64 -12.45
N PHE A 126 -4.99 -9.82 -11.53
CA PHE A 126 -5.72 -9.41 -10.35
C PHE A 126 -5.43 -7.97 -9.98
N ILE A 127 -6.33 -7.36 -9.21
CA ILE A 127 -6.11 -6.04 -8.60
C ILE A 127 -6.36 -6.15 -7.11
N ILE A 128 -5.47 -5.56 -6.32
CA ILE A 128 -5.63 -5.31 -4.89
C ILE A 128 -5.40 -3.83 -4.68
N PHE A 129 -6.35 -3.09 -4.14
CA PHE A 129 -6.13 -1.69 -3.80
C PHE A 129 -6.78 -1.33 -2.48
N ASN A 130 -6.35 -0.22 -1.92
CA ASN A 130 -6.85 0.29 -0.65
C ASN A 130 -7.00 1.81 -0.71
N HIS A 131 -7.84 2.32 0.19
CA HIS A 131 -7.97 3.73 0.52
C HIS A 131 -8.26 3.89 2.01
N THR A 132 -7.98 5.08 2.54
CA THR A 132 -8.19 5.37 3.96
C THR A 132 -9.66 5.36 4.34
N VAL A 133 -9.95 4.76 5.49
CA VAL A 133 -11.24 4.78 6.19
C VAL A 133 -11.02 5.07 7.67
N HIS A 134 -12.10 5.36 8.40
CA HIS A 134 -12.06 5.62 9.83
C HIS A 134 -12.78 4.51 10.57
N HIS A 135 -12.12 3.92 11.57
CA HIS A 135 -12.69 2.87 12.42
C HIS A 135 -12.55 3.28 13.88
N LYS A 136 -13.64 3.22 14.65
CA LYS A 136 -13.70 3.73 16.03
C LYS A 136 -12.70 3.07 16.98
N ASP A 137 -12.39 1.79 16.76
CA ASP A 137 -11.47 1.01 17.60
C ASP A 137 -9.99 1.37 17.34
N VAL A 138 -9.70 2.18 16.31
CA VAL A 138 -8.34 2.59 15.95
C VAL A 138 -8.24 4.11 15.78
N PRO A 139 -8.39 4.87 16.89
CA PRO A 139 -8.14 6.30 16.89
C PRO A 139 -6.65 6.61 16.60
N SER A 140 -6.32 7.90 16.43
CA SER A 140 -4.92 8.32 16.27
C SER A 140 -4.09 7.92 17.49
N LYS A 141 -2.93 7.28 17.24
CA LYS A 141 -2.02 6.84 18.31
C LYS A 141 -0.97 7.92 18.59
N LYS A 142 -0.68 8.18 19.86
CA LYS A 142 0.40 9.10 20.27
C LYS A 142 1.75 8.64 19.71
N GLY A 143 2.54 9.57 19.16
CA GLY A 143 3.86 9.29 18.60
C GLY A 143 3.85 8.79 17.15
N LEU A 144 2.67 8.62 16.55
CA LEU A 144 2.48 8.32 15.13
C LEU A 144 1.69 9.44 14.46
N ILE A 145 1.97 9.69 13.19
CA ILE A 145 1.19 10.59 12.35
C ILE A 145 0.20 9.75 11.52
N ARG A 146 -1.11 10.04 11.64
CA ARG A 146 -2.15 9.39 10.82
C ARG A 146 -2.10 9.89 9.38
N GLY A 147 -1.59 9.05 8.48
CA GLY A 147 -1.55 9.33 7.06
C GLY A 147 -2.87 9.02 6.35
N ASN A 148 -3.01 9.54 5.13
CA ASN A 148 -4.15 9.31 4.25
C ASN A 148 -3.70 8.59 2.97
N SER A 149 -4.07 7.32 2.80
CA SER A 149 -4.01 6.62 1.52
C SER A 149 -5.20 7.05 0.68
N ILE A 150 -5.00 7.96 -0.28
CA ILE A 150 -6.06 8.38 -1.21
C ILE A 150 -6.40 7.19 -2.12
N LEU A 151 -5.36 6.53 -2.63
CA LEU A 151 -5.45 5.28 -3.37
C LEU A 151 -4.06 4.63 -3.41
N SER A 152 -3.94 3.37 -2.99
CA SER A 152 -2.70 2.61 -3.09
C SER A 152 -2.99 1.16 -3.45
N GLY A 153 -2.21 0.53 -4.32
CA GLY A 153 -2.50 -0.84 -4.72
C GLY A 153 -1.60 -1.43 -5.78
N TYR A 154 -1.94 -2.64 -6.19
CA TYR A 154 -1.23 -3.47 -7.15
C TYR A 154 -2.19 -3.89 -8.27
N TYR A 155 -1.72 -3.79 -9.51
CA TYR A 155 -2.28 -4.48 -10.66
C TYR A 155 -1.24 -5.46 -11.18
N VAL A 156 -1.55 -6.75 -11.13
CA VAL A 156 -0.60 -7.81 -11.49
C VAL A 156 -1.19 -8.62 -12.63
N ARG A 157 -0.40 -8.87 -13.67
CA ARG A 157 -0.83 -9.59 -14.89
C ARG A 157 0.13 -10.71 -15.20
N ARG A 158 -0.37 -11.82 -15.71
CA ARG A 158 0.42 -12.95 -16.20
C ARG A 158 1.28 -12.52 -17.40
N ILE A 159 2.53 -13.00 -17.42
CA ILE A 159 3.44 -12.86 -18.57
C ILE A 159 4.19 -14.19 -18.71
N GLY A 160 3.73 -15.05 -19.65
CA GLY A 160 4.23 -16.44 -19.72
C GLY A 160 3.98 -17.17 -18.39
N ASP A 161 5.03 -17.77 -17.85
CA ASP A 161 5.01 -18.42 -16.52
C ASP A 161 5.19 -17.42 -15.36
N GLY A 162 5.60 -16.19 -15.68
CA GLY A 162 5.83 -15.11 -14.74
C GLY A 162 4.66 -14.12 -14.61
N CYS A 163 4.96 -12.95 -14.08
CA CYS A 163 4.00 -11.86 -13.94
C CYS A 163 4.64 -10.46 -14.14
N SER A 164 3.83 -9.49 -14.57
CA SER A 164 4.12 -8.06 -14.36
C SER A 164 3.40 -7.56 -13.13
N LEU A 165 4.04 -6.66 -12.40
CA LEU A 165 3.47 -5.95 -11.26
C LEU A 165 3.55 -4.45 -11.54
N THR A 166 2.39 -3.81 -11.52
CA THR A 166 2.26 -2.36 -11.51
C THR A 166 1.71 -1.94 -10.17
N TYR A 167 2.51 -1.23 -9.39
CA TYR A 167 2.11 -0.63 -8.13
C TYR A 167 1.79 0.85 -8.35
N VAL A 168 0.63 1.31 -7.87
CA VAL A 168 0.18 2.70 -7.97
C VAL A 168 -0.16 3.22 -6.58
N SER A 169 0.35 4.40 -6.24
CA SER A 169 0.15 4.98 -4.92
C SER A 169 -0.02 6.48 -4.94
N GLN A 170 -0.99 6.96 -4.18
CA GLN A 170 -1.25 8.35 -3.88
C GLN A 170 -1.51 8.46 -2.37
N VAL A 171 -0.46 8.76 -1.62
CA VAL A 171 -0.50 8.79 -0.15
C VAL A 171 -0.10 10.19 0.33
N ASP A 172 -0.93 10.77 1.17
CA ASP A 172 -0.64 11.98 1.95
C ASP A 172 -0.11 11.56 3.32
N LEU A 173 1.21 11.68 3.51
CA LEU A 173 1.89 11.35 4.77
C LEU A 173 1.69 12.40 5.88
N LYS A 174 0.91 13.45 5.61
CA LYS A 174 0.71 14.65 6.44
C LYS A 174 2.05 15.35 6.76
N GLY A 175 2.26 16.49 6.11
CA GLY A 175 3.50 17.27 6.15
C GLY A 175 3.92 17.71 4.74
N ILE A 176 4.86 18.65 4.66
CA ILE A 176 5.42 19.10 3.38
C ILE A 176 6.64 18.22 3.09
N LEU A 177 6.53 17.29 2.13
CA LEU A 177 7.67 16.48 1.68
C LEU A 177 8.55 17.30 0.73
N PRO A 178 9.84 17.54 1.05
CA PRO A 178 10.76 18.18 0.12
C PRO A 178 10.92 17.39 -1.18
N LYS A 179 11.19 18.10 -2.29
CA LYS A 179 11.35 17.48 -3.63
C LYS A 179 12.45 16.42 -3.68
N TRP A 180 13.51 16.56 -2.88
CA TRP A 180 14.60 15.59 -2.85
C TRP A 180 14.14 14.22 -2.29
N ILE A 181 13.18 14.18 -1.36
CA ILE A 181 12.60 12.93 -0.83
C ILE A 181 11.91 12.17 -1.97
N VAL A 182 11.16 12.87 -2.81
CA VAL A 182 10.48 12.27 -3.98
C VAL A 182 11.48 11.65 -4.95
N ASN A 183 12.59 12.36 -5.22
CA ASN A 183 13.64 11.86 -6.10
C ASN A 183 14.35 10.63 -5.50
N ARG A 184 14.64 10.64 -4.19
CA ARG A 184 15.24 9.50 -3.48
C ARG A 184 14.30 8.31 -3.46
N ALA A 185 13.01 8.53 -3.19
CA ALA A 185 11.98 7.49 -3.23
C ALA A 185 11.91 6.81 -4.60
N SER A 186 11.95 7.60 -5.67
CA SER A 186 11.84 7.08 -7.04
C SER A 186 13.10 6.33 -7.51
N THR A 187 14.30 6.79 -7.12
CA THR A 187 15.56 6.28 -7.69
C THR A 187 16.29 5.25 -6.83
N LYS A 188 16.04 5.23 -5.51
CA LYS A 188 16.68 4.29 -4.57
C LYS A 188 15.68 3.36 -3.90
N ILE A 189 14.59 3.91 -3.37
CA ILE A 189 13.68 3.16 -2.51
C ILE A 189 12.82 2.18 -3.32
N ALA A 190 12.15 2.66 -4.38
CA ALA A 190 11.28 1.81 -5.20
C ALA A 190 12.01 0.56 -5.80
N PRO A 191 13.24 0.66 -6.34
CA PRO A 191 13.97 -0.52 -6.79
C PRO A 191 14.33 -1.51 -5.65
N LYS A 192 14.69 -1.01 -4.46
CA LYS A 192 14.95 -1.85 -3.28
C LYS A 192 13.68 -2.60 -2.86
N VAL A 193 12.55 -1.90 -2.84
CA VAL A 193 11.22 -2.45 -2.56
C VAL A 193 10.88 -3.58 -3.54
N VAL A 194 11.06 -3.36 -4.85
CA VAL A 194 10.84 -4.38 -5.89
C VAL A 194 11.71 -5.62 -5.63
N THR A 195 12.98 -5.42 -5.29
CA THR A 195 13.91 -6.52 -4.96
C THR A 195 13.44 -7.30 -3.73
N LYS A 196 12.91 -6.63 -2.70
CA LYS A 196 12.37 -7.28 -1.50
C LYS A 196 11.12 -8.10 -1.81
N VAL A 197 10.18 -7.54 -2.58
CA VAL A 197 8.97 -8.26 -3.02
C VAL A 197 9.34 -9.51 -3.82
N HIS A 198 10.32 -9.41 -4.72
CA HIS A 198 10.81 -10.56 -5.48
C HIS A 198 11.39 -11.65 -4.57
N LYS A 199 12.29 -11.27 -3.65
CA LYS A 199 12.86 -12.22 -2.67
C LYS A 199 11.80 -12.86 -1.79
N ALA A 200 10.81 -12.08 -1.35
CA ALA A 200 9.68 -12.59 -0.58
C ALA A 200 8.88 -13.61 -1.39
N ALA A 201 8.60 -13.34 -2.67
CA ALA A 201 7.91 -14.30 -3.52
C ALA A 201 8.69 -15.62 -3.68
N LEU A 202 10.00 -15.55 -3.90
CA LEU A 202 10.86 -16.75 -3.99
C LEU A 202 10.93 -17.53 -2.68
N GLY A 203 10.79 -16.87 -1.52
CA GLY A 203 10.80 -17.51 -0.20
C GLY A 203 9.44 -18.00 0.30
N TYR A 204 8.33 -17.58 -0.33
CA TYR A 204 6.99 -17.74 0.24
C TYR A 204 6.58 -19.19 0.42
N GLN A 205 6.79 -20.05 -0.58
CA GLN A 205 6.37 -21.45 -0.51
C GLN A 205 7.04 -22.20 0.64
N ALA A 206 8.35 -21.99 0.81
CA ALA A 206 9.12 -22.58 1.89
C ALA A 206 8.59 -22.11 3.26
N TRP A 207 8.36 -20.81 3.41
CA TRP A 207 7.78 -20.27 4.65
C TRP A 207 6.36 -20.78 4.90
N LYS A 208 5.47 -20.71 3.92
CA LYS A 208 4.05 -21.05 4.07
C LYS A 208 3.86 -22.53 4.40
N SER A 209 4.74 -23.41 3.92
CA SER A 209 4.68 -24.86 4.19
C SER A 209 4.67 -25.22 5.69
N ILE A 210 5.25 -24.37 6.54
CA ILE A 210 5.34 -24.56 7.99
C ILE A 210 4.51 -23.54 8.80
N HIS A 211 3.79 -22.62 8.14
CA HIS A 211 2.99 -21.56 8.78
C HIS A 211 1.54 -21.61 8.30
N ALA A 212 0.78 -22.58 8.85
CA ALA A 212 -0.61 -22.83 8.49
C ALA A 212 -0.81 -22.89 6.95
N PRO A 213 -0.23 -23.90 6.26
CA PRO A 213 -0.15 -23.93 4.79
C PRO A 213 -1.51 -23.88 4.08
N SER A 214 -2.55 -24.41 4.71
CA SER A 214 -3.93 -24.41 4.20
C SER A 214 -4.72 -23.14 4.53
N TYR A 215 -4.22 -22.28 5.43
CA TYR A 215 -4.90 -21.05 5.82
C TYR A 215 -4.56 -19.92 4.83
N LYS A 216 -5.49 -19.68 3.91
CA LYS A 216 -5.47 -18.61 2.91
C LYS A 216 -6.88 -18.02 2.76
N PRO A 217 -7.36 -17.22 3.72
CA PRO A 217 -8.71 -16.67 3.71
C PRO A 217 -9.00 -15.77 2.49
N TRP A 218 -7.98 -15.26 1.81
CA TRP A 218 -8.13 -14.53 0.55
C TRP A 218 -8.56 -15.42 -0.64
N LEU A 219 -8.26 -16.73 -0.60
CA LEU A 219 -8.74 -17.72 -1.56
C LEU A 219 -10.03 -18.41 -1.08
N TRP A 220 -10.06 -18.73 0.22
CA TRP A 220 -11.11 -19.50 0.91
C TRP A 220 -11.71 -18.67 2.04
N PRO A 221 -12.61 -17.72 1.75
CA PRO A 221 -13.09 -16.75 2.72
C PRO A 221 -13.91 -17.34 3.86
N GLU A 222 -14.41 -18.56 3.70
CA GLU A 222 -14.99 -19.35 4.79
C GLU A 222 -13.98 -19.63 5.93
N GLN A 223 -12.68 -19.54 5.66
CA GLN A 223 -11.63 -19.63 6.67
C GLN A 223 -11.49 -18.35 7.50
N SER A 224 -12.05 -17.23 7.04
CA SER A 224 -11.90 -15.96 7.73
C SER A 224 -12.53 -15.99 9.13
N ILE A 225 -11.74 -15.63 10.12
CA ILE A 225 -12.19 -15.44 11.51
C ILE A 225 -12.53 -13.98 11.83
N LEU A 226 -12.43 -13.08 10.85
CA LEU A 226 -12.64 -11.66 11.05
C LEU A 226 -14.13 -11.37 11.31
N PRO A 227 -14.46 -10.49 12.27
CA PRO A 227 -15.83 -10.06 12.46
C PRO A 227 -16.33 -9.31 11.21
N LYS A 228 -17.63 -9.37 10.97
CA LYS A 228 -18.27 -8.53 9.96
C LYS A 228 -18.30 -7.07 10.42
N LEU A 229 -18.06 -6.15 9.49
CA LEU A 229 -18.14 -4.73 9.75
C LEU A 229 -19.53 -4.37 10.29
N ARG A 230 -19.59 -3.68 11.43
CA ARG A 230 -20.82 -3.05 11.91
C ARG A 230 -20.85 -1.60 11.38
N PRO A 231 -21.99 -1.12 10.86
CA PRO A 231 -22.08 0.26 10.36
C PRO A 231 -21.66 1.33 11.38
N ASP A 232 -21.97 1.12 12.66
CA ASP A 232 -21.62 2.05 13.75
C ASP A 232 -20.12 2.09 14.09
N ASP A 233 -19.32 1.16 13.55
CA ASP A 233 -17.87 1.11 13.79
C ASP A 233 -17.09 2.07 12.88
N VAL A 234 -17.70 2.56 11.81
CA VAL A 234 -17.07 3.44 10.82
C VAL A 234 -17.68 4.83 10.83
N GLN A 235 -16.84 5.85 10.66
CA GLN A 235 -17.28 7.24 10.60
C GLN A 235 -17.20 7.74 9.15
N SER A 236 -18.28 8.36 8.67
CA SER A 236 -18.26 9.06 7.39
C SER A 236 -17.50 10.37 7.52
N VAL A 237 -16.85 10.80 6.44
CA VAL A 237 -16.18 12.10 6.38
C VAL A 237 -17.26 13.19 6.42
N GLY A 238 -17.60 13.65 7.63
CA GLY A 238 -18.67 14.60 7.89
C GLY A 238 -19.04 14.72 9.37
N SER A 239 -18.83 13.67 10.17
CA SER A 239 -18.97 13.71 11.63
C SER A 239 -17.60 13.79 12.28
N GLU A 240 -17.19 15.00 12.64
CA GLU A 240 -16.04 15.27 13.52
C GLU A 240 -14.74 14.55 13.12
N SER A 241 -14.06 15.08 12.10
CA SER A 241 -12.60 15.08 12.19
C SER A 241 -12.25 15.63 13.58
N PRO A 242 -11.44 14.93 14.41
CA PRO A 242 -10.83 15.58 15.56
C PRO A 242 -10.25 16.88 15.02
N SER A 243 -10.63 17.99 15.65
CA SER A 243 -10.23 19.33 15.24
C SER A 243 -8.79 19.30 14.76
N ALA A 244 -8.51 19.97 13.63
CA ALA A 244 -7.17 20.11 13.08
C ALA A 244 -6.13 20.65 14.09
N SER A 245 -6.55 21.01 15.31
CA SER A 245 -5.75 21.37 16.48
C SER A 245 -4.93 20.23 17.09
N ASP A 246 -5.32 18.96 16.92
CA ASP A 246 -4.70 17.84 17.68
C ASP A 246 -3.82 16.92 16.81
N GLN A 247 -3.74 17.18 15.51
CA GLN A 247 -2.83 16.47 14.62
C GLN A 247 -1.45 17.11 14.70
N GLU A 248 -0.47 16.37 15.22
CA GLU A 248 0.93 16.80 15.20
C GLU A 248 1.38 17.05 13.75
N GLN A 249 1.53 18.32 13.37
CA GLN A 249 2.10 18.68 12.08
C GLN A 249 3.63 18.61 12.17
N GLU A 250 4.23 17.82 11.28
CA GLU A 250 5.68 17.72 11.15
C GLU A 250 6.19 18.65 10.04
N VAL A 251 7.17 19.49 10.38
CA VAL A 251 7.93 20.29 9.41
C VAL A 251 9.19 19.51 9.05
N ILE A 252 9.24 19.02 7.81
CA ILE A 252 10.40 18.29 7.27
C ILE A 252 11.37 19.34 6.70
N GLY A 253 12.56 19.46 7.29
CA GLY A 253 13.59 20.41 6.85
C GLY A 253 14.18 20.09 5.47
N ASP A 254 14.71 21.12 4.79
CA ASP A 254 15.17 21.04 3.40
C ASP A 254 16.56 20.41 3.19
N ASP A 255 17.33 20.10 4.25
CA ASP A 255 18.71 19.60 4.12
C ASP A 255 18.76 18.07 3.94
N PRO A 256 19.10 17.54 2.74
CA PRO A 256 19.18 16.11 2.49
C PRO A 256 20.29 15.38 3.27
N ASN A 257 21.28 16.08 3.83
CA ASN A 257 22.39 15.50 4.60
C ASN A 257 22.05 15.26 6.08
N GLY A 258 20.99 15.91 6.60
CA GLY A 258 20.48 15.68 7.95
C GLY A 258 19.65 14.40 8.10
N TYR A 259 19.24 13.79 6.98
CA TYR A 259 18.51 12.52 6.93
C TYR A 259 19.52 11.41 6.66
N ALA A 260 19.82 10.61 7.68
CA ALA A 260 20.89 9.63 7.67
C ALA A 260 20.91 8.78 6.38
N SER A 261 22.11 8.54 5.84
CA SER A 261 22.37 7.56 4.78
C SER A 261 22.56 6.15 5.34
N SER A 262 21.89 5.81 6.44
CA SER A 262 21.88 4.43 6.91
C SER A 262 21.05 3.56 5.97
N ASP A 263 21.36 2.27 5.92
CA ASP A 263 20.67 1.27 5.07
C ASP A 263 19.14 1.17 5.27
N ASP A 264 18.58 1.93 6.23
CA ASP A 264 17.17 2.19 6.57
C ASP A 264 16.39 3.05 5.56
N ASP A 265 16.85 3.12 4.31
CA ASP A 265 16.22 3.82 3.19
C ASP A 265 15.03 3.06 2.59
N ASN A 266 14.14 2.53 3.42
CA ASN A 266 12.97 1.81 2.95
C ASN A 266 11.72 2.59 3.37
N ILE A 267 11.12 3.33 2.44
CA ILE A 267 9.72 3.74 2.54
C ILE A 267 8.95 2.77 1.63
N MET A 268 8.16 1.88 2.22
CA MET A 268 7.10 1.23 1.44
C MET A 268 5.89 2.15 1.46
N LEU A 269 5.47 2.57 0.27
CA LEU A 269 4.20 3.25 0.03
C LEU A 269 3.05 2.23 0.07
#